data_AF-A0A4Y1ZE37-F1
#
_entry.id   AF-A0A4Y1ZE37-F1
#
_cell.length_a   1.000
_cell.length_b   1.000
_cell.length_c   1.000
_cell.angle_alpha   90.00
_cell.angle_beta   90.00
_cell.angle_gamma   90.00
#
_symmetry.space_group_name_H-M   'P 1'
#
loop_
_entity.id
_entity.type
_entity.pdbx_description
1 polymer ?
#
loop_
_entity_poly.entity_id
_entity_poly.type
_entity_poly.pdbx_seq_one_letter_code
_entity_poly.pdbx_strand_id
1 'polypeptide(L)'
;MELFTMAFWSSLIVIVGIDLFLAGDNAVVIALAARKLPNHQRGKAIVLGAAGAVILRAIATILVVYLLMIPGLHFIGGLLLVWIAYRLLVPEENRRKK
;
A
#
# COMPACT_ATOMS: atom_id res chain seq x y z
N MET A 1 6.71 9.91 26.67
CA MET A 1 8.08 10.29 26.26
C MET A 1 8.59 9.50 25.06
N GLU A 2 7.92 8.42 24.63
CA GLU A 2 8.29 7.61 23.44
C GLU A 2 8.36 8.39 22.11
N LEU A 3 7.54 9.44 21.93
CA LEU A 3 7.44 10.23 20.69
C LEU A 3 8.71 11.03 20.34
N PHE A 4 9.58 11.29 21.31
CA PHE A 4 10.83 12.04 21.09
C PHE A 4 12.05 11.12 20.99
N THR A 5 11.86 9.81 20.98
CA THR A 5 12.96 8.85 20.85
C THR A 5 13.42 8.76 19.41
N MET A 6 14.72 8.53 19.21
CA MET A 6 15.28 8.30 17.87
C MET A 6 14.65 7.07 17.19
N ALA A 7 14.28 6.05 17.98
CA ALA A 7 13.62 4.84 17.50
C ALA A 7 12.21 5.10 16.93
N PHE A 8 11.45 6.01 17.53
CA PHE A 8 10.15 6.41 17.02
C PHE A 8 10.28 7.08 15.65
N TRP A 9 11.15 8.10 15.54
CA TRP A 9 11.37 8.82 14.27
C TRP A 9 11.96 7.92 13.18
N SER A 10 12.88 7.02 13.53
CA SER A 10 13.44 6.07 12.56
C SER A 10 12.38 5.11 12.04
N SER A 11 11.55 4.55 12.93
CA SER A 11 10.48 3.63 12.53
C SER A 11 9.41 4.34 11.71
N LEU A 12 9.06 5.58 12.07
CA LEU A 12 8.12 6.40 11.32
C LEU A 12 8.60 6.65 9.90
N ILE A 13 9.88 7.03 9.72
CA ILE A 13 10.47 7.25 8.39
C ILE A 13 10.42 5.96 7.56
N VAL A 14 10.76 4.80 8.16
CA VAL A 14 10.70 3.51 7.46
C VAL A 14 9.28 3.18 7.03
N ILE A 15 8.29 3.33 7.91
CA ILE A 15 6.89 3.05 7.60
C ILE A 15 6.39 3.98 6.48
N VAL A 16 6.64 5.29 6.61
CA VAL A 16 6.27 6.29 5.58
C VAL A 16 6.95 5.98 4.25
N GLY A 17 8.23 5.58 4.27
CA GLY A 17 8.98 5.21 3.07
C GLY A 17 8.41 3.97 2.37
N ILE A 18 8.12 2.92 3.14
CA ILE A 18 7.48 1.69 2.62
C ILE A 18 6.10 2.02 2.05
N ASP A 19 5.31 2.82 2.77
CA ASP A 19 3.96 3.18 2.34
C ASP A 19 3.96 4.00 1.04
N LEU A 20 4.93 4.91 0.88
CA LEU A 20 5.09 5.71 -0.34
C LEU A 20 5.48 4.84 -1.54
N PHE A 21 6.40 3.88 -1.36
CA PHE A 21 6.81 2.95 -2.42
C PHE A 21 5.64 2.08 -2.86
N LEU A 22 4.88 1.56 -1.89
CA LEU A 22 3.67 0.77 -2.12
C LEU A 22 2.47 1.60 -2.60
N ALA A 23 2.46 2.92 -2.45
CA ALA A 23 1.35 3.78 -2.91
C ALA A 23 1.39 4.06 -4.41
N GLY A 24 2.46 3.68 -5.12
CA GLY A 24 2.65 4.00 -6.54
C GLY A 24 1.52 3.51 -7.44
N ASP A 25 1.06 2.27 -7.25
CA ASP A 25 -0.07 1.68 -7.99
C ASP A 25 -1.39 2.41 -7.70
N ASN A 26 -1.65 2.71 -6.43
CA ASN A 26 -2.86 3.37 -5.95
C ASN A 26 -2.95 4.82 -6.45
N ALA A 27 -1.82 5.54 -6.50
CA ALA A 27 -1.76 6.89 -7.05
C ALA A 27 -2.07 6.90 -8.56
N VAL A 28 -1.60 5.90 -9.31
CA VAL A 28 -1.90 5.76 -10.75
C VAL A 28 -3.40 5.54 -10.96
N VAL A 29 -4.05 4.69 -10.17
CA VAL A 29 -5.51 4.45 -10.28
C VAL A 29 -6.31 5.73 -9.99
N ILE A 30 -5.95 6.48 -8.94
CA ILE A 30 -6.60 7.76 -8.61
C ILE A 30 -6.43 8.77 -9.76
N ALA A 31 -5.22 8.88 -10.31
CA ALA A 31 -4.93 9.78 -11.42
C ALA A 31 -5.69 9.40 -12.71
N LEU A 32 -5.79 8.10 -13.00
CA LEU A 32 -6.55 7.58 -14.14
C LEU A 32 -8.06 7.83 -13.98
N ALA A 33 -8.61 7.61 -12.78
CA ALA A 33 -10.01 7.89 -12.47
C ALA A 33 -10.31 9.39 -12.61
N ALA A 34 -9.44 10.26 -12.10
CA ALA A 34 -9.61 11.71 -12.16
C ALA A 34 -9.35 12.31 -13.56
N ARG A 35 -8.78 11.55 -14.51
CA ARG A 35 -8.39 12.05 -15.84
C ARG A 35 -9.56 12.57 -16.69
N LYS A 36 -10.78 12.05 -16.48
CA LYS A 36 -11.98 12.45 -17.23
C LYS A 36 -12.72 13.66 -16.63
N LEU A 37 -12.26 14.19 -15.50
CA LEU A 37 -12.90 15.34 -14.84
C LEU A 37 -12.42 16.68 -15.44
N PRO A 38 -13.29 17.71 -15.43
CA PRO A 38 -12.90 19.08 -15.79
C PRO A 38 -11.69 19.54 -14.97
N ASN A 39 -10.81 20.36 -15.56
CA ASN A 39 -9.55 20.81 -14.94
C ASN A 39 -9.74 21.41 -13.53
N HIS A 40 -10.87 22.09 -13.28
CA HIS A 40 -11.16 22.68 -11.97
C HIS A 40 -11.57 21.67 -10.89
N GLN A 41 -12.03 20.47 -11.25
CA GLN A 41 -12.45 19.41 -10.30
C GLN A 41 -11.38 18.32 -10.14
N ARG A 42 -10.51 18.16 -11.14
CA ARG A 42 -9.48 17.11 -11.15
C ARG A 42 -8.56 17.17 -9.92
N GLY A 43 -8.08 18.36 -9.55
CA GLY A 43 -7.24 18.53 -8.36
C GLY A 43 -7.97 18.16 -7.07
N LYS A 44 -9.23 18.60 -6.92
CA LYS A 44 -10.06 18.25 -5.75
C LYS A 44 -10.31 16.74 -5.68
N ALA A 45 -10.62 16.10 -6.79
CA ALA A 45 -10.85 14.66 -6.85
C ALA A 45 -9.60 13.85 -6.50
N ILE A 46 -8.41 14.29 -6.94
CA ILE A 46 -7.14 13.64 -6.57
C ILE A 46 -6.90 13.79 -5.07
N VAL A 47 -7.08 14.98 -4.50
CA VAL A 47 -6.85 15.23 -3.07
C VAL A 47 -7.84 14.43 -2.20
N LEU A 48 -9.13 14.43 -2.55
CA LEU A 48 -10.15 13.67 -1.84
C LEU A 48 -9.92 12.16 -1.97
N GLY A 49 -9.56 11.69 -3.17
CA GLY A 49 -9.23 10.29 -3.42
C GLY A 49 -8.00 9.83 -2.65
N ALA A 50 -6.94 10.65 -2.64
CA ALA A 50 -5.73 10.36 -1.87
C ALA A 50 -5.98 10.36 -0.37
N ALA A 51 -6.72 11.35 0.16
CA ALA A 51 -7.10 11.40 1.56
C ALA A 51 -7.92 10.17 1.97
N GLY A 52 -8.92 9.80 1.17
CA GLY A 52 -9.72 8.59 1.39
C GLY A 52 -8.87 7.32 1.35
N ALA A 53 -7.95 7.20 0.40
CA ALA A 53 -7.04 6.06 0.29
C ALA A 53 -6.13 5.94 1.52
N VAL A 54 -5.57 7.06 2.01
CA VAL A 54 -4.73 7.07 3.23
C VAL A 54 -5.54 6.68 4.46
N ILE A 55 -6.76 7.17 4.61
CA ILE A 55 -7.64 6.81 5.74
C ILE A 55 -7.96 5.31 5.71
N LEU A 56 -8.38 4.79 4.55
CA LEU A 56 -8.66 3.38 4.39
C LEU A 56 -7.44 2.52 4.71
N ARG A 57 -6.26 2.96 4.26
CA ARG A 57 -4.98 2.31 4.55
C ARG A 57 -4.67 2.31 6.04
N ALA A 58 -4.82 3.44 6.73
CA ALA A 58 -4.60 3.52 8.17
C ALA A 58 -5.51 2.55 8.93
N ILE A 59 -6.80 2.49 8.56
CA ILE A 59 -7.76 1.54 9.15
C ILE A 59 -7.33 0.10 8.88
N ALA A 60 -6.99 -0.24 7.64
CA ALA A 60 -6.53 -1.57 7.26
C ALA A 60 -5.24 -1.95 8.00
N THR A 61 -4.27 -1.05 8.13
CA THR A 61 -3.03 -1.29 8.86
C THR A 61 -3.30 -1.56 10.33
N ILE A 62 -4.21 -0.80 10.97
CA ILE A 62 -4.61 -1.07 12.36
C ILE A 62 -5.21 -2.47 12.48
N LEU A 63 -6.13 -2.84 11.59
CA LEU A 63 -6.74 -4.18 11.57
C LEU A 63 -5.70 -5.28 11.36
N VAL A 64 -4.76 -5.09 10.44
CA VAL A 64 -3.67 -6.03 10.16
C VAL A 64 -2.75 -6.16 11.36
N VAL A 65 -2.38 -5.07 12.04
CA VAL A 65 -1.56 -5.10 13.25
C VAL A 65 -2.20 -5.97 14.34
N TYR A 66 -3.52 -5.87 14.52
CA TYR A 66 -4.24 -6.77 15.43
C TYR A 66 -4.21 -8.22 14.97
N LEU A 67 -4.42 -8.48 13.68
CA LEU A 67 -4.40 -9.83 13.13
C LEU A 67 -3.01 -10.47 13.27
N LEU A 68 -1.97 -9.67 13.12
CA LEU A 68 -0.55 -10.03 13.24
C LEU A 68 -0.12 -10.40 14.66
N MET A 69 -0.96 -10.18 15.68
CA MET A 69 -0.76 -10.74 17.01
C MET A 69 -0.87 -12.28 17.03
N ILE A 70 -1.46 -12.89 15.99
CA ILE A 70 -1.51 -14.35 15.85
C ILE A 70 -0.10 -14.88 15.54
N PRO A 71 0.45 -15.79 16.37
CA PRO A 71 1.79 -16.34 16.17
C PRO A 71 1.86 -17.11 14.84
N GLY A 72 2.97 -16.94 14.11
CA GLY A 72 3.19 -17.57 12.81
C GLY A 72 2.54 -16.85 11.63
N LEU A 73 1.61 -15.92 11.85
CA LEU A 73 0.94 -15.22 10.75
C LEU A 73 1.89 -14.30 9.98
N HIS A 74 2.79 -13.58 10.67
CA HIS A 74 3.83 -12.77 10.03
C HIS A 74 4.71 -13.59 9.08
N PHE A 75 5.07 -14.82 9.49
CA PHE A 75 5.92 -15.69 8.71
C PHE A 75 5.21 -16.18 7.44
N ILE A 76 3.97 -16.65 7.59
CA ILE A 76 3.14 -17.07 6.45
C ILE A 76 2.88 -15.90 5.50
N GLY A 77 2.57 -14.71 6.04
CA GLY A 77 2.38 -13.50 5.26
C GLY A 77 3.62 -13.11 4.47
N GLY A 78 4.80 -13.19 5.08
CA GLY A 78 6.09 -12.95 4.40
C GLY A 78 6.34 -13.94 3.24
N LEU A 79 6.12 -15.23 3.45
CA LEU A 79 6.24 -16.24 2.40
C LEU A 79 5.28 -15.98 1.24
N LEU A 80 4.03 -15.61 1.54
CA LEU A 80 3.01 -15.29 0.55
C LEU A 80 3.40 -14.04 -0.25
N LEU A 81 3.97 -13.02 0.38
CA LEU A 81 4.47 -11.82 -0.33
C LEU A 81 5.62 -12.15 -1.28
N VAL A 82 6.58 -12.99 -0.87
CA VAL A 82 7.67 -13.45 -1.74
C VAL A 82 7.10 -14.21 -2.94
N TRP A 83 6.10 -15.06 -2.72
CA TRP A 83 5.44 -15.80 -3.79
C TRP A 83 4.69 -14.87 -4.77
N ILE A 84 3.96 -13.86 -4.27
CA ILE A 84 3.30 -12.83 -5.11
C ILE A 84 4.34 -12.05 -5.90
N ALA A 85 5.43 -11.60 -5.26
CA ALA A 85 6.49 -10.86 -5.93
C ALA A 85 7.13 -11.67 -7.06
N TYR A 86 7.41 -12.97 -6.82
CA TYR A 86 7.89 -13.88 -7.86
C TYR A 86 6.88 -14.02 -9.01
N ARG A 87 5.59 -14.21 -8.69
CA ARG A 87 4.51 -14.30 -9.68
C ARG A 87 4.34 -13.05 -10.53
N LEU A 88 4.59 -11.87 -9.98
CA LEU A 88 4.50 -10.60 -10.70
C LEU A 88 5.73 -10.34 -11.57
N LEU A 89 6.92 -10.74 -11.11
CA LEU A 89 8.19 -10.55 -11.82
C LEU A 89 8.39 -11.55 -12.96
N VAL A 90 7.89 -12.77 -12.82
CA VAL A 90 7.93 -13.78 -13.88
C VAL A 90 6.70 -13.61 -14.75
N PRO A 91 6.83 -13.11 -16.00
CA PRO A 91 5.71 -13.08 -16.93
C PRO A 91 5.18 -14.51 -17.10
N GLU A 92 3.87 -14.74 -16.97
CA GLU A 92 3.31 -16.05 -17.32
C GLU A 92 3.54 -16.30 -18.82
N GLU A 93 4.61 -17.01 -19.16
CA GLU A 93 4.81 -17.55 -20.48
C GLU A 93 3.82 -18.72 -20.66
N ASN A 94 2.76 -18.46 -21.42
CA ASN A 94 1.92 -19.45 -22.10
C ASN A 94 1.20 -20.50 -21.22
N ARG A 95 0.00 -20.15 -20.73
CA ARG A 95 -1.14 -21.11 -20.67
C ARG A 95 -2.16 -20.86 -21.79
N ARG A 96 -1.67 -20.88 -23.02
CA ARG A 96 -2.46 -21.21 -24.20
C ARG A 96 -1.96 -22.54 -24.73
N LYS A 97 -2.43 -23.65 -24.14
CA LYS A 97 -2.42 -25.01 -24.71
C LYS A 97 -3.17 -25.99 -23.79
N LYS A 98 -4.50 -25.96 -23.87
CA LYS A 98 -5.32 -27.06 -24.39
C LYS A 98 -6.76 -26.58 -24.52
#